data_AF-A0A9X0CAG7-F1
#
_entry.id   AF-A0A9X0CAG7-F1
#
_cell.length_a   1.000
_cell.length_b   1.000
_cell.length_c   1.000
_cell.angle_alpha   90.00
_cell.angle_beta   90.00
_cell.angle_gamma   90.00
#
_symmetry.space_group_name_H-M   'P 1'
#
loop_
_entity.id
_entity.type
_entity.pdbx_description
1 polymer ?
#
loop_
_entity_poly.entity_id
_entity_poly.type
_entity_poly.pdbx_seq_one_letter_code
_entity_poly.pdbx_strand_id
1 'polypeptide(L)'
;MPEYDDSNRAFLQAFMARSSMTFEDAQPILAAILTISEGRIVEPEEVGEDRFSDFISAANTAVSPFDLEIRSSLPQVLQPAQPDDSIIPPKRVYALVNTTSDALTQLATTYSPDEIAFLKRLLDYMFVTNNTRVCEGMVASQMQAVQLHKAPSSERQSTSNDSTQTQTAAVQSLRMTQAETMIIHLIEEGWLQKSRKGYLSLTPRALMELRGWLVLTYNDIDDRPIERIKFCAACKDIITVGQRCEDHGCNGRLHDHCMRNFFRMQQAEKCPVCKKDWPGDRFVGERALTVHPRPSNAASEQRESSFATPSALGEISEDENDDDDDDEEEEEEEEEEEEEEEEEEEEEEEEEEEEEEEEEEEEEEEEQT
;
A
#
# COMPACT_ATOMS: atom_id res chain seq x y z
N MET A 1 4.09 18.82 -34.86
CA MET A 1 3.64 17.74 -33.96
C MET A 1 2.96 16.72 -34.84
N PRO A 2 3.24 15.41 -34.67
CA PRO A 2 2.36 14.41 -35.26
C PRO A 2 0.92 14.72 -34.83
N GLU A 3 0.01 14.65 -35.79
CA GLU A 3 -1.39 15.00 -35.61
C GLU A 3 -2.05 13.98 -34.68
N TYR A 4 -2.81 14.43 -33.69
CA TYR A 4 -3.51 13.55 -32.76
C TYR A 4 -4.67 12.87 -33.49
N ASP A 5 -4.54 11.56 -33.72
CA ASP A 5 -5.41 10.77 -34.58
C ASP A 5 -6.13 9.63 -33.83
N ASP A 6 -6.79 8.74 -34.57
CA ASP A 6 -7.56 7.63 -33.99
C ASP A 6 -6.66 6.59 -33.31
N SER A 7 -5.39 6.45 -33.72
CA SER A 7 -4.42 5.59 -33.02
C SER A 7 -4.14 6.12 -31.62
N ASN A 8 -3.97 7.44 -31.49
CA ASN A 8 -3.80 8.07 -30.19
C ASN A 8 -5.06 7.94 -29.30
N ARG A 9 -6.25 8.04 -29.90
CA ARG A 9 -7.52 7.83 -29.19
C ARG A 9 -7.66 6.39 -28.68
N ALA A 10 -7.33 5.40 -29.51
CA ALA A 10 -7.35 3.99 -29.12
C ALA A 10 -6.37 3.70 -27.97
N PHE A 11 -5.18 4.30 -28.02
CA PHE A 11 -4.19 4.19 -26.95
C PHE A 11 -4.71 4.81 -25.63
N LEU A 12 -5.31 5.99 -25.69
CA LEU A 12 -5.92 6.61 -24.51
C LEU A 12 -7.08 5.78 -23.96
N GLN A 13 -7.91 5.19 -24.83
CA GLN A 13 -8.99 4.29 -24.42
C GLN A 13 -8.46 3.07 -23.67
N ALA A 14 -7.31 2.53 -24.06
CA ALA A 14 -6.65 1.45 -23.33
C ALA A 14 -6.27 1.88 -21.89
N PHE A 15 -5.75 3.09 -21.71
CA PHE A 15 -5.46 3.68 -20.39
C PHE A 15 -6.72 4.00 -19.56
N MET A 16 -7.87 4.21 -20.19
CA MET A 16 -9.13 4.39 -19.46
C MET A 16 -9.75 3.05 -19.06
N ALA A 17 -9.58 2.02 -19.89
CA ALA A 17 -10.07 0.68 -19.63
C ALA A 17 -9.20 -0.06 -18.60
N ARG A 18 -7.91 0.26 -18.53
CA ARG A 18 -6.95 -0.31 -17.60
C ARG A 18 -6.53 0.74 -16.58
N SER A 19 -6.72 0.40 -15.31
CA SER A 19 -6.31 1.18 -14.14
C SER A 19 -4.86 1.70 -14.18
N SER A 20 -3.93 0.85 -14.61
CA SER A 20 -2.52 1.18 -14.80
C SER A 20 -1.84 0.15 -15.68
N MET A 21 -0.71 0.50 -16.30
CA MET A 21 0.03 -0.37 -17.21
C MET A 21 1.54 -0.11 -17.10
N THR A 22 2.35 -1.16 -17.30
CA THR A 22 3.77 -1.03 -17.60
C THR A 22 4.01 -0.78 -19.10
N PHE A 23 5.26 -0.54 -19.49
CA PHE A 23 5.61 -0.43 -20.92
C PHE A 23 5.36 -1.77 -21.63
N GLU A 24 5.73 -2.87 -20.99
CA GLU A 24 5.55 -4.23 -21.46
C GLU A 24 4.06 -4.57 -21.66
N ASP A 25 3.19 -4.11 -20.76
CA ASP A 25 1.74 -4.27 -20.92
C ASP A 25 1.19 -3.44 -22.10
N ALA A 26 1.84 -2.32 -22.42
CA ALA A 26 1.43 -1.39 -23.47
C ALA A 26 1.94 -1.80 -24.86
N GLN A 27 3.06 -2.53 -24.94
CA GLN A 27 3.65 -3.00 -26.19
C GLN A 27 2.66 -3.76 -27.09
N PRO A 28 1.95 -4.81 -26.64
CA PRO A 28 1.01 -5.54 -27.50
C PRO A 28 -0.17 -4.67 -27.93
N ILE A 29 -0.60 -3.72 -27.09
CA ILE A 29 -1.69 -2.79 -27.41
C ILE A 29 -1.25 -1.84 -28.52
N LEU A 30 -0.06 -1.24 -28.39
CA LEU A 30 0.49 -0.35 -29.41
C LEU A 30 0.79 -1.10 -30.70
N ALA A 31 1.32 -2.31 -30.65
CA ALA A 31 1.53 -3.15 -31.82
C ALA A 31 0.21 -3.41 -32.57
N ALA A 32 -0.88 -3.73 -31.86
CA ALA A 32 -2.20 -3.92 -32.47
C ALA A 32 -2.74 -2.63 -33.11
N ILE A 33 -2.62 -1.48 -32.42
CA ILE A 33 -3.03 -0.18 -32.94
C ILE A 33 -2.23 0.19 -34.19
N LEU A 34 -0.91 0.08 -34.12
CA LEU A 34 0.02 0.42 -35.20
C LEU A 34 -0.17 -0.51 -36.40
N THR A 35 -0.49 -1.78 -36.16
CA THR A 35 -0.76 -2.73 -37.24
C THR A 35 -1.90 -2.26 -38.13
N ILE A 36 -2.96 -1.73 -37.51
CA ILE A 36 -4.13 -1.20 -38.21
C ILE A 36 -3.80 0.14 -38.87
N SER A 37 -3.12 1.06 -38.16
CA SER A 37 -2.86 2.40 -38.67
C SER A 37 -1.78 2.46 -39.74
N GLU A 38 -0.74 1.63 -39.65
CA GLU A 38 0.36 1.54 -40.62
C GLU A 38 0.03 0.60 -41.80
N GLY A 39 -1.01 -0.24 -41.67
CA GLY A 39 -1.41 -1.20 -42.71
C GLY A 39 -0.40 -2.33 -42.96
N ARG A 40 0.46 -2.60 -41.98
CA ARG A 40 1.43 -3.71 -41.97
C ARG A 40 1.40 -4.36 -40.60
N ILE A 41 1.82 -5.62 -40.49
CA ILE A 41 1.99 -6.25 -39.18
C ILE A 41 3.15 -5.56 -38.45
N VAL A 42 2.91 -5.21 -37.19
CA VAL A 42 3.87 -4.63 -36.25
C VAL A 42 3.90 -5.58 -35.06
N GLU A 43 5.05 -6.21 -34.80
CA GLU A 43 5.22 -7.08 -33.64
C GLU A 43 5.44 -6.25 -32.35
N PRO A 44 5.07 -6.74 -31.15
CA PRO A 44 5.27 -6.04 -29.89
C PRO A 44 6.72 -5.57 -29.65
N GLU A 45 7.71 -6.36 -30.09
CA GLU A 45 9.13 -6.06 -29.95
C GLU A 45 9.61 -4.91 -30.87
N GLU A 46 8.85 -4.57 -31.91
CA GLU A 46 9.12 -3.41 -32.77
C GLU A 46 8.67 -2.08 -32.12
N VAL A 47 7.86 -2.15 -31.06
CA VAL A 47 7.43 -0.98 -30.31
C VAL A 47 8.52 -0.63 -29.30
N GLY A 48 9.28 0.42 -29.61
CA GLY A 48 10.30 0.98 -28.70
C GLY A 48 9.71 1.93 -27.65
N GLU A 49 10.51 2.21 -26.61
CA GLU A 49 10.16 3.19 -25.56
C GLU A 49 9.98 4.61 -26.10
N ASP A 50 10.68 4.96 -27.18
CA ASP A 50 10.57 6.25 -27.87
C ASP A 50 9.17 6.44 -28.46
N ARG A 51 8.68 5.43 -29.19
CA ARG A 51 7.31 5.42 -29.73
C ARG A 51 6.27 5.49 -28.61
N PHE A 52 6.44 4.70 -27.56
CA PHE A 52 5.53 4.75 -26.40
C PHE A 52 5.52 6.15 -25.75
N SER A 53 6.69 6.75 -25.55
CA SER A 53 6.82 8.12 -25.01
C SER A 53 6.14 9.16 -25.90
N ASP A 54 6.21 9.02 -27.23
CA ASP A 54 5.53 9.91 -28.16
C ASP A 54 4.01 9.83 -28.03
N PHE A 55 3.46 8.61 -27.92
CA PHE A 55 2.03 8.40 -27.67
C PHE A 55 1.59 8.99 -26.32
N ILE A 56 2.37 8.81 -25.26
CA ILE A 56 2.11 9.41 -23.94
C ILE A 56 2.11 10.94 -24.03
N SER A 57 3.09 11.53 -24.71
CA SER A 57 3.17 12.99 -24.89
C SER A 57 1.99 13.54 -25.69
N ALA A 58 1.57 12.83 -26.74
CA ALA A 58 0.41 13.20 -27.54
C ALA A 58 -0.88 13.09 -26.73
N ALA A 59 -1.06 12.00 -25.98
CA ALA A 59 -2.18 11.82 -25.05
C ALA A 59 -2.24 12.94 -24.00
N ASN A 60 -1.14 13.22 -23.30
CA ASN A 60 -1.07 14.27 -22.29
C ASN A 60 -1.41 15.66 -22.85
N THR A 61 -0.95 15.96 -24.07
CA THR A 61 -1.31 17.22 -24.74
C THR A 61 -2.81 17.31 -25.01
N ALA A 62 -3.44 16.20 -25.42
CA ALA A 62 -4.86 16.15 -25.73
C ALA A 62 -5.77 16.16 -24.48
N VAL A 63 -5.34 15.53 -23.39
CA VAL A 63 -6.16 15.38 -22.17
C VAL A 63 -5.94 16.47 -21.12
N SER A 64 -4.87 17.26 -21.24
CA SER A 64 -4.56 18.37 -20.34
C SER A 64 -5.71 19.38 -20.14
N PRO A 65 -6.53 19.75 -21.15
CA PRO A 65 -7.68 20.64 -20.94
C PRO A 65 -8.79 20.08 -20.03
N PHE A 66 -8.76 18.78 -19.74
CA PHE A 66 -9.68 18.09 -18.84
C PHE A 66 -9.05 17.82 -17.47
N ASP A 67 -7.92 18.47 -17.17
CA ASP A 67 -7.13 18.26 -15.97
C ASP A 67 -6.69 16.80 -15.78
N LEU A 68 -6.57 16.05 -16.87
CA LEU A 68 -6.03 14.69 -16.85
C LEU A 68 -4.57 14.70 -17.28
N GLU A 69 -3.81 13.73 -16.78
CA GLU A 69 -2.42 13.51 -17.16
C GLU A 69 -2.07 12.03 -16.98
N ILE A 70 -1.43 11.40 -17.97
CA ILE A 70 -0.78 10.12 -17.79
C ILE A 70 0.56 10.37 -17.07
N ARG A 71 0.63 9.92 -15.82
CA ARG A 71 1.82 9.97 -14.99
C ARG A 71 2.48 8.61 -14.89
N SER A 72 3.73 8.62 -14.41
CA SER A 72 4.48 7.39 -14.17
C SER A 72 5.18 7.43 -12.83
N SER A 73 5.28 6.27 -12.19
CA SER A 73 6.05 6.05 -10.96
C SER A 73 6.74 4.70 -11.00
N LEU A 74 7.86 4.59 -10.28
CA LEU A 74 8.45 3.29 -9.98
C LEU A 74 7.80 2.72 -8.69
N PRO A 75 7.55 1.41 -8.64
CA PRO A 75 7.27 0.70 -7.39
C PRO A 75 8.29 1.04 -6.29
N GLN A 76 7.78 1.32 -5.09
CA GLN A 76 8.62 1.65 -3.93
C GLN A 76 8.97 0.42 -3.11
N VAL A 77 8.08 -0.58 -3.08
CA VAL A 77 8.34 -1.90 -2.54
C VAL A 77 8.98 -2.74 -3.64
N LEU A 78 10.13 -3.34 -3.34
CA LEU A 78 10.74 -4.36 -4.20
C LEU A 78 10.24 -5.71 -3.67
N GLN A 79 9.28 -6.30 -4.37
CA GLN A 79 8.87 -7.68 -4.10
C GLN A 79 9.82 -8.58 -4.88
N PRO A 80 10.51 -9.54 -4.23
CA PRO A 80 11.16 -10.61 -4.98
C PRO A 80 10.05 -11.39 -5.71
N ALA A 81 10.23 -11.70 -6.99
CA ALA A 81 9.29 -12.54 -7.71
C ALA A 81 9.31 -13.97 -7.15
N GLN A 82 10.50 -14.47 -6.77
CA GLN A 82 10.73 -15.75 -6.11
C GLN A 82 11.92 -15.64 -5.12
N PRO A 83 12.08 -16.55 -4.14
CA PRO A 83 13.17 -16.53 -3.16
C PRO A 83 14.59 -16.55 -3.77
N ASP A 84 14.76 -17.14 -4.95
CA ASP A 84 16.05 -17.28 -5.66
C ASP A 84 16.21 -16.28 -6.84
N ASP A 85 15.21 -15.43 -7.09
CA ASP A 85 15.26 -14.56 -8.26
C ASP A 85 16.15 -13.34 -8.01
N SER A 86 17.05 -13.08 -8.96
CA SER A 86 17.85 -11.85 -8.98
C SER A 86 16.94 -10.63 -8.83
N ILE A 87 17.38 -9.58 -8.13
CA ILE A 87 16.56 -8.36 -7.93
C ILE A 87 16.19 -7.78 -9.31
N ILE A 88 14.98 -8.11 -9.79
CA ILE A 88 14.45 -7.59 -11.03
C ILE A 88 14.27 -6.08 -10.83
N PRO A 89 14.82 -5.24 -11.73
CA PRO A 89 14.63 -3.81 -11.62
C PRO A 89 13.13 -3.49 -11.65
N PRO A 90 12.63 -2.62 -10.75
CA PRO A 90 11.21 -2.31 -10.70
C PRO A 90 10.77 -1.72 -12.04
N LYS A 91 9.70 -2.29 -12.61
CA LYS A 91 9.10 -1.79 -13.86
C LYS A 91 8.33 -0.51 -13.59
N ARG A 92 8.42 0.45 -14.51
CA ARG A 92 7.71 1.72 -14.40
C ARG A 92 6.23 1.52 -14.70
N VAL A 93 5.40 1.98 -13.78
CA VAL A 93 3.94 1.93 -13.91
C VAL A 93 3.44 3.28 -14.38
N TYR A 94 2.52 3.27 -15.34
CA TYR A 94 1.84 4.43 -15.90
C TYR A 94 0.35 4.38 -15.58
N ALA A 95 -0.25 5.52 -15.24
CA ALA A 95 -1.69 5.63 -14.98
C ALA A 95 -2.20 7.00 -15.43
N LEU A 96 -3.45 7.02 -15.91
CA LEU A 96 -4.17 8.26 -16.20
C LEU A 96 -4.71 8.83 -14.90
N VAL A 97 -4.18 9.97 -14.46
CA VAL A 97 -4.56 10.60 -13.20
C VAL A 97 -5.31 11.89 -13.42
N ASN A 98 -6.20 12.20 -12.48
CA ASN A 98 -6.79 13.53 -12.38
C ASN A 98 -5.84 14.46 -11.60
N THR A 99 -5.63 15.66 -12.14
CA THR A 99 -4.70 16.66 -11.60
C THR A 99 -5.39 17.73 -10.76
N THR A 100 -6.72 17.88 -10.87
CA THR A 100 -7.51 18.86 -10.10
C THR A 100 -8.52 18.23 -9.16
N SER A 101 -9.17 17.13 -9.56
CA SER A 101 -10.13 16.42 -8.71
C SER A 101 -9.42 15.46 -7.75
N ASP A 102 -9.98 15.35 -6.55
CA ASP A 102 -9.58 14.39 -5.54
C ASP A 102 -9.98 12.96 -5.96
N ALA A 103 -9.01 12.04 -6.07
CA ALA A 103 -9.27 10.64 -6.39
C ALA A 103 -10.13 9.91 -5.33
N LEU A 104 -10.18 10.41 -4.08
CA LEU A 104 -11.15 9.94 -3.10
C LEU A 104 -12.59 10.28 -3.50
N THR A 105 -12.81 11.39 -4.20
CA THR A 105 -14.12 11.73 -4.79
C THR A 105 -14.49 10.80 -5.94
N GLN A 106 -13.50 10.31 -6.71
CA GLN A 106 -13.75 9.31 -7.75
C GLN A 106 -14.09 7.96 -7.13
N LEU A 107 -13.37 7.53 -6.09
CA LEU A 107 -13.71 6.34 -5.30
C LEU A 107 -15.12 6.45 -4.71
N ALA A 108 -15.53 7.65 -4.27
CA ALA A 108 -16.88 7.88 -3.75
C ALA A 108 -18.01 7.73 -4.81
N THR A 109 -17.67 7.55 -6.09
CA THR A 109 -18.66 7.17 -7.12
C THR A 109 -18.87 5.67 -7.22
N THR A 110 -17.90 4.86 -6.79
CA THR A 110 -17.95 3.38 -6.84
C THR A 110 -18.34 2.78 -5.49
N TYR A 111 -17.83 3.36 -4.40
CA TYR A 111 -18.02 2.87 -3.04
C TYR A 111 -19.10 3.64 -2.29
N SER A 112 -19.74 2.98 -1.35
CA SER A 112 -20.70 3.59 -0.42
C SER A 112 -20.02 4.57 0.54
N PRO A 113 -20.78 5.49 1.17
CA PRO A 113 -20.22 6.43 2.14
C PRO A 113 -19.50 5.77 3.32
N ASP A 114 -19.98 4.61 3.78
CA ASP A 114 -19.41 3.89 4.92
C ASP A 114 -18.09 3.20 4.54
N GLU A 115 -18.00 2.66 3.33
CA GLU A 115 -16.78 2.13 2.74
C GLU A 115 -15.72 3.24 2.55
N ILE A 116 -16.11 4.38 1.98
CA ILE A 116 -15.20 5.53 1.84
C ILE A 116 -14.67 6.00 3.19
N ALA A 117 -15.51 6.01 4.22
CA ALA A 117 -15.06 6.36 5.54
C ALA A 117 -14.13 5.31 6.16
N PHE A 118 -14.37 4.02 5.92
CA PHE A 118 -13.44 2.96 6.30
C PHE A 118 -12.08 3.15 5.62
N LEU A 119 -12.06 3.37 4.30
CA LEU A 119 -10.83 3.66 3.57
C LEU A 119 -10.12 4.89 4.15
N LYS A 120 -10.85 5.96 4.46
CA LYS A 120 -10.28 7.14 5.12
C LYS A 120 -9.67 6.80 6.48
N ARG A 121 -10.33 5.99 7.31
CA ARG A 121 -9.78 5.54 8.61
C ARG A 121 -8.50 4.72 8.43
N LEU A 122 -8.44 3.87 7.42
CA LEU A 122 -7.23 3.12 7.08
C LEU A 122 -6.08 4.06 6.65
N LEU A 123 -6.36 5.04 5.80
CA LEU A 123 -5.37 6.06 5.40
C LEU A 123 -4.93 6.93 6.59
N ASP A 124 -5.86 7.31 7.48
CA ASP A 124 -5.54 8.02 8.72
C ASP A 124 -4.64 7.17 9.62
N TYR A 125 -4.90 5.86 9.74
CA TYR A 125 -4.02 4.96 10.47
C TYR A 125 -2.62 4.92 9.86
N MET A 126 -2.49 4.76 8.55
CA MET A 126 -1.19 4.72 7.87
C MET A 126 -0.43 6.05 8.02
N PHE A 127 -1.06 7.19 7.72
CA PHE A 127 -0.38 8.49 7.60
C PHE A 127 -0.39 9.34 8.87
N VAL A 128 -1.20 9.00 9.88
CA VAL A 128 -1.25 9.69 11.17
C VAL A 128 -0.75 8.78 12.29
N THR A 129 -1.33 7.60 12.46
CA THR A 129 -0.99 6.70 13.59
C THR A 129 0.38 6.05 13.37
N ASN A 130 0.62 5.49 12.18
CA ASN A 130 1.85 4.78 11.85
C ASN A 130 2.90 5.62 11.12
N ASN A 131 2.80 6.94 11.22
CA ASN A 131 3.75 7.88 10.62
C ASN A 131 4.06 9.01 11.59
N THR A 132 4.91 8.70 12.57
CA THR A 132 5.33 9.61 13.63
C THR A 132 6.68 10.24 13.30
N ARG A 133 7.12 11.18 14.14
CA ARG A 133 8.45 11.79 14.00
C ARG A 133 9.59 10.77 14.08
N VAL A 134 9.41 9.71 14.87
CA VAL A 134 10.46 8.72 15.15
C VAL A 134 10.37 7.48 14.26
N CYS A 135 9.16 7.12 13.84
CA CYS A 135 8.89 5.96 12.99
C CYS A 135 7.96 6.37 11.83
N GLU A 136 8.48 6.27 10.60
CA GLU A 136 7.77 6.60 9.35
C GLU A 136 7.30 5.31 8.66
N GLY A 137 6.40 4.56 9.32
CA GLY A 137 5.93 3.24 8.87
C GLY A 137 4.99 3.28 7.67
N MET A 138 3.93 4.09 7.71
CA MET A 138 2.96 4.28 6.60
C MET A 138 2.40 2.99 5.99
N VAL A 139 2.23 1.97 6.84
CA VAL A 139 1.63 0.67 6.51
C VAL A 139 0.64 0.28 7.61
N ALA A 140 -0.20 -0.72 7.36
CA ALA A 140 -1.06 -1.36 8.37
C ALA A 140 -1.00 -2.87 8.19
N SER A 141 -0.97 -3.67 9.26
CA SER A 141 -1.21 -5.12 9.10
C SER A 141 -2.66 -5.37 8.70
N GLN A 142 -2.95 -6.55 8.14
CA GLN A 142 -4.32 -6.93 7.79
C GLN A 142 -5.26 -6.86 9.00
N MET A 143 -4.86 -7.45 10.15
CA MET A 143 -5.64 -7.36 11.39
C MET A 143 -5.90 -5.92 11.84
N GLN A 144 -4.88 -5.06 11.82
CA GLN A 144 -5.02 -3.65 12.17
C GLN A 144 -6.01 -2.93 11.24
N ALA A 145 -5.97 -3.24 9.94
CA ALA A 145 -6.88 -2.65 8.98
C ALA A 145 -8.33 -3.09 9.22
N VAL A 146 -8.56 -4.38 9.48
CA VAL A 146 -9.88 -4.94 9.77
C VAL A 146 -10.48 -4.35 11.05
N GLN A 147 -9.67 -4.16 12.10
CA GLN A 147 -10.11 -3.53 13.36
C GLN A 147 -10.62 -2.08 13.18
N LEU A 148 -10.27 -1.39 12.08
CA LEU A 148 -10.76 -0.05 11.75
C LEU A 148 -12.19 -0.06 11.17
N HIS A 149 -12.86 -1.21 11.12
CA HIS A 149 -14.25 -1.33 10.67
C HIS A 149 -15.21 -0.50 11.55
N LYS A 150 -14.91 -0.35 12.85
CA LYS A 150 -15.68 0.46 13.81
C LYS A 150 -15.31 1.93 13.72
N ALA A 151 -16.30 2.78 13.46
CA ALA A 151 -16.17 4.23 13.59
C ALA A 151 -16.01 4.60 15.07
N PRO A 152 -15.01 5.43 15.44
CA PRO A 152 -14.79 5.87 16.81
C PRO A 152 -16.00 6.64 17.36
N SER A 153 -16.25 6.53 18.67
CA SER A 153 -17.44 7.11 19.32
C SER A 153 -17.61 8.62 19.10
N SER A 154 -16.51 9.36 18.86
CA SER A 154 -16.54 10.79 18.55
C SER A 154 -17.15 11.11 17.17
N GLU A 155 -17.03 10.21 16.19
CA GLU A 155 -17.65 10.38 14.85
C GLU A 155 -19.14 10.03 14.86
N ARG A 156 -19.60 9.26 15.86
CA ARG A 156 -21.02 8.91 16.03
C ARG A 156 -21.87 10.05 16.62
N GLN A 157 -21.24 11.04 17.27
CA GLN A 157 -21.92 12.05 18.10
C GLN A 157 -22.17 13.41 17.41
N SER A 158 -21.82 13.59 16.13
CA SER A 158 -22.03 14.85 15.39
C SER A 158 -23.49 15.10 14.96
N THR A 159 -24.48 14.64 15.75
CA THR A 159 -25.92 14.78 15.48
C THR A 159 -26.69 15.51 16.57
N SER A 160 -26.05 16.37 17.38
CA SER A 160 -26.78 17.27 18.28
C SER A 160 -26.46 18.76 18.05
N ASN A 161 -27.39 19.43 17.36
CA ASN A 161 -27.68 20.86 17.40
C ASN A 161 -26.68 21.87 16.80
N ASP A 162 -26.48 21.88 15.47
CA ASP A 162 -26.43 23.18 14.80
C ASP A 162 -27.00 23.16 13.37
N SER A 163 -27.87 24.12 13.10
CA SER A 163 -28.66 24.22 11.88
C SER A 163 -28.03 25.24 10.95
N THR A 164 -27.03 24.85 10.15
CA THR A 164 -26.72 25.36 8.79
C THR A 164 -25.31 24.96 8.33
N GLN A 165 -25.19 23.81 7.65
CA GLN A 165 -24.47 23.61 6.37
C GLN A 165 -24.13 22.13 6.17
N THR A 166 -24.58 21.61 5.03
CA THR A 166 -24.22 20.33 4.39
C THR A 166 -24.64 19.04 5.13
N GLN A 167 -25.61 18.33 4.57
CA GLN A 167 -26.02 16.98 4.98
C GLN A 167 -24.87 15.99 4.74
N THR A 168 -23.98 15.78 5.71
CA THR A 168 -23.21 14.55 5.79
C THR A 168 -24.06 13.53 6.55
N ALA A 169 -24.50 12.48 5.86
CA ALA A 169 -25.15 11.35 6.51
C ALA A 169 -24.25 10.81 7.63
N ALA A 170 -24.85 10.36 8.74
CA ALA A 170 -24.08 9.73 9.81
C ALA A 170 -23.39 8.49 9.25
N VAL A 171 -22.08 8.59 9.06
CA VAL A 171 -21.22 7.51 8.57
C VAL A 171 -21.27 6.36 9.58
N GLN A 172 -21.68 5.19 9.14
CA GLN A 172 -21.80 3.99 9.95
C GLN A 172 -20.51 3.17 9.95
N SER A 173 -20.40 2.28 10.94
CA SER A 173 -19.33 1.27 10.98
C SER A 173 -19.66 0.16 9.99
N LEU A 174 -18.65 -0.40 9.33
CA LEU A 174 -18.82 -1.65 8.58
C LEU A 174 -18.88 -2.83 9.56
N ARG A 175 -19.41 -3.97 9.11
CA ARG A 175 -19.12 -5.26 9.77
C ARG A 175 -17.67 -5.66 9.50
N MET A 176 -17.12 -6.51 10.34
CA MET A 176 -15.73 -6.99 10.21
C MET A 176 -15.50 -7.68 8.85
N THR A 177 -16.38 -8.62 8.50
CA THR A 177 -16.37 -9.29 7.19
C THR A 177 -16.48 -8.34 6.00
N GLN A 178 -17.26 -7.26 6.12
CA GLN A 178 -17.36 -6.25 5.06
C GLN A 178 -16.05 -5.46 4.90
N ALA A 179 -15.34 -5.21 6.00
CA ALA A 179 -14.04 -4.55 5.95
C ALA A 179 -12.99 -5.44 5.27
N GLU A 180 -12.98 -6.74 5.57
CA GLU A 180 -12.11 -7.73 4.91
C GLU A 180 -12.37 -7.80 3.40
N THR A 181 -13.63 -7.98 3.00
CA THR A 181 -14.01 -7.98 1.57
C THR A 181 -13.59 -6.68 0.89
N MET A 182 -13.77 -5.53 1.54
CA MET A 182 -13.36 -4.25 0.98
C MET A 182 -11.84 -4.16 0.81
N ILE A 183 -11.04 -4.67 1.76
CA ILE A 183 -9.58 -4.71 1.63
C ILE A 183 -9.18 -5.54 0.42
N ILE A 184 -9.80 -6.71 0.21
CA ILE A 184 -9.55 -7.58 -0.95
C ILE A 184 -9.83 -6.82 -2.25
N HIS A 185 -11.00 -6.20 -2.38
CA HIS A 185 -11.35 -5.42 -3.57
C HIS A 185 -10.37 -4.26 -3.82
N LEU A 186 -9.93 -3.56 -2.77
CA LEU A 186 -8.93 -2.50 -2.90
C LEU A 186 -7.57 -3.02 -3.39
N ILE A 187 -7.21 -4.27 -3.06
CA ILE A 187 -6.00 -4.90 -3.58
C ILE A 187 -6.18 -5.28 -5.05
N GLU A 188 -7.29 -5.94 -5.39
CA GLU A 188 -7.60 -6.38 -6.77
C GLU A 188 -7.70 -5.20 -7.74
N GLU A 189 -8.30 -4.09 -7.30
CA GLU A 189 -8.37 -2.85 -8.07
C GLU A 189 -7.02 -2.10 -8.12
N GLY A 190 -6.01 -2.55 -7.37
CA GLY A 190 -4.68 -1.95 -7.36
C GLY A 190 -4.60 -0.63 -6.60
N TRP A 191 -5.43 -0.41 -5.58
CA TRP A 191 -5.28 0.70 -4.63
C TRP A 191 -4.31 0.35 -3.50
N LEU A 192 -4.41 -0.88 -3.01
CA LEU A 192 -3.55 -1.44 -1.98
C LEU A 192 -2.70 -2.59 -2.53
N GLN A 193 -1.61 -2.87 -1.86
CA GLN A 193 -0.80 -4.07 -2.06
C GLN A 193 -0.43 -4.64 -0.69
N LYS A 194 -0.41 -5.98 -0.60
CA LYS A 194 0.01 -6.72 0.59
C LYS A 194 1.46 -7.19 0.43
N SER A 195 2.29 -6.92 1.43
CA SER A 195 3.66 -7.46 1.48
C SER A 195 3.65 -8.91 1.95
N ARG A 196 4.77 -9.61 1.77
CA ARG A 196 4.92 -11.02 2.25
C ARG A 196 4.72 -11.15 3.77
N LYS A 197 4.94 -10.08 4.53
CA LYS A 197 4.72 -10.05 5.99
C LYS A 197 3.31 -9.58 6.38
N GLY A 198 2.38 -9.57 5.44
CA GLY A 198 0.98 -9.19 5.70
C GLY A 198 0.72 -7.69 5.88
N TYR A 199 1.66 -6.82 5.51
CA TYR A 199 1.44 -5.37 5.60
C TYR A 199 0.81 -4.80 4.33
N LEU A 200 -0.27 -4.05 4.51
CA LEU A 200 -0.95 -3.27 3.49
C LEU A 200 -0.24 -1.92 3.30
N SER A 201 -0.05 -1.54 2.04
CA SER A 201 0.51 -0.25 1.63
C SER A 201 -0.12 0.23 0.33
N LEU A 202 -0.02 1.53 0.03
CA LEU A 202 -0.51 2.08 -1.24
C LEU A 202 0.35 1.63 -2.42
N THR A 203 -0.30 1.26 -3.52
CA THR A 203 0.36 0.97 -4.80
C THR A 203 0.92 2.24 -5.45
N PRO A 204 1.79 2.11 -6.49
CA PRO A 204 2.22 3.26 -7.29
C PRO A 204 1.06 4.01 -7.93
N ARG A 205 0.03 3.29 -8.39
CA ARG A 205 -1.20 3.86 -8.94
C ARG A 205 -1.88 4.77 -7.91
N ALA A 206 -2.16 4.24 -6.73
CA ALA A 206 -2.82 4.98 -5.65
C ALA A 206 -2.02 6.21 -5.23
N LEU A 207 -0.69 6.12 -5.16
CA LEU A 207 0.17 7.26 -4.81
C LEU A 207 0.19 8.35 -5.88
N MET A 208 0.02 7.99 -7.17
CA MET A 208 -0.10 8.97 -8.25
C MET A 208 -1.48 9.65 -8.25
N GLU A 209 -2.55 8.87 -8.10
CA GLU A 209 -3.94 9.36 -8.12
C GLU A 209 -4.30 10.16 -6.86
N LEU A 210 -3.96 9.66 -5.67
CA LEU A 210 -4.28 10.33 -4.40
C LEU A 210 -3.27 11.41 -4.01
N ARG A 211 -2.27 11.71 -4.86
CA ARG A 211 -1.17 12.62 -4.53
C ARG A 211 -1.66 13.96 -3.98
N GLY A 212 -2.56 14.61 -4.70
CA GLY A 212 -3.09 15.92 -4.32
C GLY A 212 -3.86 15.86 -3.01
N TRP A 213 -4.74 14.86 -2.89
CA TRP A 213 -5.57 14.66 -1.71
C TRP A 213 -4.77 14.34 -0.45
N LEU A 214 -3.79 13.44 -0.52
CA LEU A 214 -2.94 13.08 0.61
C LEU A 214 -2.23 14.33 1.16
N VAL A 215 -1.68 15.16 0.27
CA VAL A 215 -0.97 16.38 0.66
C VAL A 215 -1.94 17.37 1.30
N LEU A 216 -3.08 17.65 0.67
CA LEU A 216 -4.09 18.57 1.21
C LEU A 216 -4.61 18.07 2.58
N THR A 217 -4.96 16.80 2.68
CA THR A 217 -5.57 16.24 3.89
C THR A 217 -4.60 16.18 5.08
N TYR A 218 -3.35 15.80 4.83
CA TYR A 218 -2.41 15.49 5.92
C TYR A 218 -1.34 16.56 6.16
N ASN A 219 -1.12 17.50 5.22
CA ASN A 219 -0.15 18.58 5.39
C ASN A 219 -0.77 19.99 5.49
N ASP A 220 -2.00 20.25 5.01
CA ASP A 220 -2.61 21.60 4.98
C ASP A 220 -3.28 22.03 6.29
N ILE A 221 -2.92 21.38 7.41
CA ILE A 221 -3.51 21.68 8.72
C ILE A 221 -2.52 22.54 9.49
N ASP A 222 -2.79 23.85 9.49
CA ASP A 222 -1.96 24.97 10.00
C ASP A 222 -1.33 24.74 11.39
N ASP A 223 -1.94 23.90 12.24
CA ASP A 223 -1.49 23.63 13.60
C ASP A 223 -0.51 22.45 13.74
N ARG A 224 -0.12 21.77 12.65
CA ARG A 224 0.82 20.65 12.72
C ARG A 224 2.26 21.11 12.41
N PRO A 225 3.21 21.01 13.36
CA PRO A 225 4.60 21.38 13.11
C PRO A 225 5.36 20.38 12.22
N ILE A 226 4.71 19.32 11.73
CA ILE A 226 5.34 18.20 11.03
C ILE A 226 4.50 17.85 9.80
N GLU A 227 5.13 17.95 8.63
CA GLU A 227 4.60 17.42 7.37
C GLU A 227 4.52 15.89 7.45
N ARG A 228 3.30 15.34 7.31
CA ARG A 228 3.07 13.89 7.33
C ARG A 228 3.48 13.26 6.01
N ILE A 229 3.03 13.84 4.90
CA ILE A 229 3.38 13.42 3.54
C ILE A 229 4.70 14.07 3.16
N LYS A 230 5.71 13.26 2.88
CA LYS A 230 7.06 13.69 2.53
C LYS A 230 7.41 13.23 1.13
N PHE A 231 8.42 13.88 0.55
CA PHE A 231 8.84 13.64 -0.83
C PHE A 231 10.28 13.17 -0.90
N CYS A 232 10.56 12.29 -1.85
CA CYS A 232 11.91 11.91 -2.19
C CYS A 232 12.69 13.10 -2.74
N ALA A 233 13.88 13.34 -2.20
CA ALA A 233 14.70 14.48 -2.60
C ALA A 233 15.21 14.38 -4.06
N ALA A 234 15.24 13.18 -4.64
CA ALA A 234 15.69 12.92 -6.01
C ALA A 234 14.56 13.07 -7.03
N CYS A 235 13.51 12.23 -6.97
CA CYS A 235 12.42 12.23 -7.98
C CYS A 235 11.27 13.18 -7.67
N LYS A 236 11.17 13.71 -6.43
CA LYS A 236 10.06 14.57 -5.95
C LYS A 236 8.71 13.88 -5.80
N ASP A 237 8.65 12.56 -5.96
CA ASP A 237 7.45 11.77 -5.67
C ASP A 237 7.26 11.54 -4.17
N ILE A 238 6.02 11.21 -3.78
CA ILE A 238 5.70 10.84 -2.39
C ILE A 238 6.56 9.63 -2.02
N ILE A 239 7.13 9.64 -0.83
CA ILE A 239 7.91 8.50 -0.33
C ILE A 239 7.16 7.81 0.81
N THR A 240 6.80 6.55 0.57
CA THR A 240 6.27 5.61 1.56
C THR A 240 7.26 4.51 1.89
N VAL A 241 8.27 4.26 1.03
CA VAL A 241 9.33 3.27 1.29
C VAL A 241 10.71 3.80 0.87
N GLY A 242 11.72 3.60 1.71
CA GLY A 242 13.10 3.96 1.41
C GLY A 242 13.92 4.28 2.66
N GLN A 243 14.75 5.32 2.58
CA GLN A 243 15.58 5.77 3.69
C GLN A 243 15.40 7.25 4.01
N ARG A 244 15.61 7.60 5.28
CA ARG A 244 15.54 8.96 5.80
C ARG A 244 16.85 9.41 6.45
N CYS A 245 17.00 10.71 6.60
CA CYS A 245 18.06 11.29 7.40
C CYS A 245 17.93 10.86 8.87
N GLU A 246 19.07 10.76 9.55
CA GLU A 246 19.14 10.49 10.99
C GLU A 246 18.41 11.57 11.80
N ASP A 247 18.54 12.82 11.37
CA ASP A 247 17.87 13.95 11.98
C ASP A 247 16.36 13.95 11.65
N HIS A 248 15.54 13.64 12.65
CA HIS A 248 14.08 13.58 12.52
C HIS A 248 13.43 14.91 12.07
N GLY A 249 14.10 16.04 12.26
CA GLY A 249 13.63 17.35 11.79
C GLY A 249 14.09 17.71 10.36
N CYS A 250 15.03 16.96 9.80
CA CYS A 250 15.52 17.19 8.44
C CYS A 250 14.59 16.53 7.44
N ASN A 251 14.21 17.20 6.34
CA ASN A 251 13.33 16.66 5.28
C ASN A 251 13.99 15.69 4.29
N GLY A 252 15.26 15.31 4.48
CA GLY A 252 15.96 14.42 3.55
C GLY A 252 15.45 12.98 3.58
N ARG A 253 14.71 12.56 2.54
CA ARG A 253 14.36 11.16 2.24
C ARG A 253 14.71 10.79 0.81
N LEU A 254 15.03 9.52 0.57
CA LEU A 254 15.32 8.96 -0.75
C LEU A 254 14.72 7.56 -0.87
N HIS A 255 14.05 7.27 -1.99
CA HIS A 255 13.63 5.89 -2.29
C HIS A 255 14.84 4.99 -2.51
N ASP A 256 14.68 3.69 -2.29
CA ASP A 256 15.76 2.71 -2.49
C ASP A 256 16.33 2.75 -3.91
N HIS A 257 15.47 2.78 -4.92
CA HIS A 257 15.89 2.90 -6.32
C HIS A 257 16.51 4.28 -6.66
N CYS A 258 16.16 5.33 -5.92
CA CYS A 258 16.69 6.68 -6.14
C CYS A 258 18.10 6.85 -5.54
N MET A 259 18.39 6.24 -4.40
CA MET A 259 19.66 6.41 -3.67
C MET A 259 20.88 6.10 -4.54
N ARG A 260 20.87 4.94 -5.23
CA ARG A 260 22.02 4.48 -6.03
C ARG A 260 22.45 5.51 -7.08
N ASN A 261 21.49 6.03 -7.83
CA ASN A 261 21.79 7.01 -8.87
C ASN A 261 22.15 8.37 -8.25
N PHE A 262 21.46 8.75 -7.18
CA PHE A 262 21.65 10.04 -6.51
C PHE A 262 23.06 10.19 -5.91
N PHE A 263 23.51 9.23 -5.09
CA PHE A 263 24.83 9.30 -4.46
C PHE A 263 25.98 9.13 -5.45
N ARG A 264 25.78 8.32 -6.50
CA ARG A 264 26.73 8.21 -7.61
C ARG A 264 26.90 9.55 -8.33
N MET A 265 25.81 10.27 -8.61
CA MET A 265 25.86 11.59 -9.24
C MET A 265 26.49 12.65 -8.32
N GLN A 266 26.24 12.59 -7.02
CA GLN A 266 26.81 13.54 -6.06
C GLN A 266 28.26 13.21 -5.65
N GLN A 267 28.75 12.01 -5.95
CA GLN A 267 30.04 11.50 -5.49
C GLN A 267 30.22 11.56 -3.97
N ALA A 268 29.10 11.52 -3.22
CA ALA A 268 29.09 11.59 -1.76
C ALA A 268 27.80 10.99 -1.21
N GLU A 269 27.92 10.18 -0.15
CA GLU A 269 26.80 9.63 0.61
C GLU A 269 26.39 10.61 1.72
N LYS A 270 25.85 11.75 1.29
CA LYS A 270 25.42 12.83 2.19
C LYS A 270 23.95 13.15 2.02
N CYS A 271 23.31 13.53 3.12
CA CYS A 271 21.94 13.97 3.11
C CYS A 271 21.74 15.11 2.10
N PRO A 272 20.75 15.02 1.19
CA PRO A 272 20.49 16.04 0.17
C PRO A 272 20.15 17.41 0.76
N VAL A 273 19.58 17.43 1.97
CA VAL A 273 19.06 18.62 2.64
C VAL A 273 20.09 19.19 3.63
N CYS A 274 20.42 18.47 4.70
CA CYS A 274 21.29 18.99 5.77
C CYS A 274 22.79 18.72 5.57
N LYS A 275 23.17 17.97 4.53
CA LYS A 275 24.57 17.63 4.18
C LYS A 275 25.36 16.81 5.22
N LYS A 276 24.72 16.34 6.29
CA LYS A 276 25.27 15.33 7.21
C LYS A 276 25.47 14.00 6.46
N ASP A 277 26.31 13.12 7.00
CA ASP A 277 26.53 11.80 6.43
C ASP A 277 25.22 10.99 6.43
N TRP A 278 25.01 10.19 5.38
CA TRP A 278 23.80 9.41 5.24
C TRP A 278 23.86 8.17 6.14
N PRO A 279 22.84 7.91 6.98
CA PRO A 279 22.96 6.89 8.03
C PRO A 279 22.94 5.45 7.49
N GLY A 280 22.27 5.19 6.36
CA GLY A 280 22.20 3.86 5.75
C GLY A 280 21.25 2.86 6.42
N ASP A 281 20.85 3.11 7.68
CA ASP A 281 20.08 2.19 8.53
C ASP A 281 18.74 2.78 9.02
N ARG A 282 18.39 4.00 8.60
CA ARG A 282 17.14 4.67 8.96
C ARG A 282 16.13 4.55 7.83
N PHE A 283 15.14 3.70 8.04
CA PHE A 283 14.16 3.34 7.01
C PHE A 283 12.86 4.15 7.09
N VAL A 284 12.16 4.13 5.97
CA VAL A 284 10.78 4.59 5.75
C VAL A 284 10.01 3.39 5.19
N GLY A 285 8.75 3.22 5.60
CA GLY A 285 7.93 2.08 5.20
C GLY A 285 7.92 0.97 6.24
N GLU A 286 7.53 -0.23 5.83
CA GLU A 286 7.48 -1.45 6.66
C GLU A 286 8.76 -1.67 7.48
N ARG A 287 9.94 -1.45 6.87
CA ARG A 287 11.26 -1.60 7.50
C ARG A 287 11.51 -0.64 8.68
N ALA A 288 10.73 0.44 8.79
CA ALA A 288 10.81 1.35 9.92
C ALA A 288 10.20 0.74 11.21
N LEU A 289 9.34 -0.28 11.08
CA LEU A 289 8.70 -0.97 12.20
C LEU A 289 9.64 -1.96 12.89
N THR A 290 10.51 -2.64 12.12
CA THR A 290 11.43 -3.65 12.66
C THR A 290 12.60 -3.04 13.46
N VAL A 291 13.00 -1.81 13.14
CA VAL A 291 14.08 -1.08 13.83
C VAL A 291 13.59 -0.41 15.12
N HIS A 292 12.28 -0.17 15.22
CA HIS A 292 11.62 0.38 16.39
C HIS A 292 10.41 -0.49 16.76
N PRO A 293 10.64 -1.71 17.28
CA PRO A 293 9.55 -2.49 17.84
C PRO A 293 8.88 -1.62 18.91
N ARG A 294 7.56 -1.47 18.80
CA ARG A 294 6.79 -0.85 19.88
C ARG A 294 7.07 -1.67 21.14
N PRO A 295 7.30 -1.06 22.31
CA PRO A 295 7.21 -1.84 23.53
C PRO A 295 5.78 -2.39 23.60
N SER A 296 5.64 -3.70 23.42
CA SER A 296 4.52 -4.43 24.01
C SER A 296 4.52 -4.10 25.51
N ASN A 297 3.34 -4.05 26.11
CA ASN A 297 3.17 -3.73 27.53
C ASN A 297 4.05 -4.69 28.36
N ALA A 298 5.24 -4.22 28.75
CA ALA A 298 6.16 -4.98 29.56
C ALA A 298 5.51 -5.17 30.93
N ALA A 299 5.20 -6.44 31.21
CA ALA A 299 4.80 -6.93 32.50
C ALA A 299 5.62 -6.27 33.62
N SER A 300 4.90 -5.77 34.61
CA SER A 300 5.45 -5.06 35.75
C SER A 300 6.19 -6.05 36.65
N GLU A 301 7.44 -6.38 36.33
CA GLU A 301 8.34 -7.07 37.26
C GLU A 301 8.75 -6.10 38.38
N GLN A 302 7.98 -6.06 39.46
CA GLN A 302 8.41 -5.46 40.73
C GLN A 302 8.53 -6.51 41.84
N ARG A 303 9.75 -7.03 41.95
CA ARG A 303 10.54 -7.27 43.17
C ARG A 303 9.78 -7.29 44.51
N GLU A 304 9.82 -8.46 45.14
CA GLU A 304 9.59 -8.66 46.57
C GLU A 304 10.56 -7.81 47.45
N SER A 305 10.02 -7.13 48.47
CA SER A 305 10.54 -7.16 49.86
C SER A 305 9.69 -6.32 50.82
N SER A 306 8.84 -7.05 51.55
CA SER A 306 8.60 -7.06 53.00
C SER A 306 8.57 -5.78 53.89
N PHE A 307 7.50 -5.72 54.71
CA PHE A 307 7.30 -5.13 56.05
C PHE A 307 6.88 -3.64 56.19
N ALA A 308 5.58 -3.41 56.49
CA ALA A 308 5.04 -3.10 57.84
C ALA A 308 3.66 -2.36 57.77
N THR A 309 2.69 -2.85 58.55
CA THR A 309 1.31 -2.36 58.79
C THR A 309 1.22 -1.48 60.07
N PRO A 310 0.04 -1.04 60.61
CA PRO A 310 -1.33 -0.82 60.05
C PRO A 310 -2.03 0.50 60.52
N SER A 311 -3.21 0.80 59.95
CA SER A 311 -4.47 1.37 60.55
C SER A 311 -5.09 2.49 59.68
N ALA A 312 -6.41 2.65 59.46
CA ALA A 312 -7.62 1.88 59.78
C ALA A 312 -8.83 2.56 59.08
N LEU A 313 -9.74 1.74 58.50
CA LEU A 313 -11.21 1.90 58.32
C LEU A 313 -11.77 3.05 57.41
N GLY A 314 -12.70 2.84 56.47
CA GLY A 314 -13.43 1.62 56.10
C GLY A 314 -14.42 1.78 54.91
N GLU A 315 -14.75 0.61 54.32
CA GLU A 315 -16.02 0.12 53.73
C GLU A 315 -16.60 0.72 52.41
N ILE A 316 -16.45 0.06 51.25
CA ILE A 316 -17.15 -1.10 50.57
C ILE A 316 -18.43 -0.78 49.77
N SER A 317 -18.35 -1.00 48.45
CA SER A 317 -19.22 -1.92 47.69
C SER A 317 -18.54 -2.31 46.37
N GLU A 318 -18.33 -3.62 46.21
CA GLU A 318 -17.84 -4.35 45.04
C GLU A 318 -18.95 -4.50 43.99
N ASP A 319 -18.57 -4.62 42.72
CA ASP A 319 -19.21 -5.54 41.77
C ASP A 319 -18.16 -5.90 40.70
N GLU A 320 -17.98 -7.22 40.56
CA GLU A 320 -17.01 -7.96 39.76
C GLU A 320 -17.43 -8.02 38.28
N ASN A 321 -16.44 -8.13 37.38
CA ASN A 321 -16.52 -8.86 36.10
C ASN A 321 -15.07 -9.23 35.74
N ASP A 322 -14.64 -10.41 36.18
CA ASP A 322 -13.60 -11.24 35.55
C ASP A 322 -14.39 -12.25 34.69
N ASP A 323 -14.17 -12.27 33.38
CA ASP A 323 -14.56 -13.34 32.43
C ASP A 323 -14.00 -12.96 31.05
N ASP A 324 -12.67 -12.89 30.89
CA ASP A 324 -12.02 -12.64 29.58
C ASP A 324 -10.69 -13.44 29.40
N ASP A 325 -10.35 -14.38 30.31
CA ASP A 325 -9.09 -15.16 30.24
C ASP A 325 -9.28 -16.62 29.73
N ASP A 326 -10.52 -17.09 29.52
CA ASP A 326 -10.78 -18.44 28.98
C ASP A 326 -10.90 -18.46 27.43
N ASP A 327 -11.10 -17.30 26.77
CA ASP A 327 -11.23 -17.22 25.31
C ASP A 327 -9.86 -17.22 24.57
N GLU A 328 -8.74 -16.84 25.23
CA GLU A 328 -7.41 -16.80 24.59
C GLU A 328 -6.75 -18.20 24.50
N GLU A 329 -7.07 -19.15 25.38
CA GLU A 329 -6.54 -20.53 25.31
C GLU A 329 -7.30 -21.40 24.29
N GLU A 330 -8.61 -21.16 24.08
CA GLU A 330 -9.38 -21.85 23.01
C GLU A 330 -8.98 -21.34 21.60
N GLU A 331 -8.57 -20.07 21.47
CA GLU A 331 -8.11 -19.49 20.19
C GLU A 331 -6.72 -20.00 19.75
N GLU A 332 -5.81 -20.32 20.69
CA GLU A 332 -4.50 -20.93 20.35
C GLU A 332 -4.65 -22.41 19.93
N GLU A 333 -5.61 -23.15 20.50
CA GLU A 333 -5.88 -24.54 20.10
C GLU A 333 -6.54 -24.63 18.71
N GLU A 334 -7.41 -23.69 18.33
CA GLU A 334 -8.01 -23.64 16.98
C GLU A 334 -6.98 -23.28 15.89
N GLU A 335 -6.01 -22.38 16.17
CA GLU A 335 -4.93 -22.06 15.21
C GLU A 335 -3.96 -23.25 15.00
N GLU A 336 -3.67 -24.03 16.05
CA GLU A 336 -2.83 -25.25 15.92
C GLU A 336 -3.54 -26.37 15.13
N GLU A 337 -4.87 -26.52 15.28
CA GLU A 337 -5.65 -27.49 14.50
C GLU A 337 -5.75 -27.10 13.00
N GLU A 338 -5.88 -25.81 12.67
CA GLU A 338 -5.89 -25.35 11.26
C GLU A 338 -4.51 -25.52 10.58
N GLU A 339 -3.40 -25.30 11.30
CA GLU A 339 -2.04 -25.55 10.75
C GLU A 339 -1.77 -27.04 10.52
N GLU A 340 -2.25 -27.94 11.39
CA GLU A 340 -2.12 -29.39 11.19
C GLU A 340 -2.97 -29.89 10.00
N GLU A 341 -4.18 -29.35 9.78
CA GLU A 341 -5.01 -29.70 8.61
C GLU A 341 -4.39 -29.22 7.28
N GLU A 342 -3.77 -28.03 7.24
CA GLU A 342 -3.07 -27.53 6.04
C GLU A 342 -1.82 -28.38 5.72
N GLU A 343 -1.06 -28.84 6.72
CA GLU A 343 0.09 -29.74 6.51
C GLU A 343 -0.34 -31.13 5.99
N GLU A 344 -1.47 -31.68 6.47
CA GLU A 344 -2.00 -32.95 5.97
C GLU A 344 -2.52 -32.82 4.51
N GLU A 345 -3.16 -31.71 4.13
CA GLU A 345 -3.58 -31.48 2.73
C GLU A 345 -2.39 -31.33 1.78
N GLU A 346 -1.30 -30.66 2.20
CA GLU A 346 -0.07 -30.55 1.38
C GLU A 346 0.63 -31.92 1.21
N GLU A 347 0.66 -32.77 2.25
CA GLU A 347 1.21 -34.13 2.14
C GLU A 347 0.36 -35.03 1.21
N GLU A 348 -0.97 -34.93 1.24
CA GLU A 348 -1.84 -35.67 0.33
C GLU A 348 -1.68 -35.22 -1.15
N GLU A 349 -1.51 -33.91 -1.40
CA GLU A 349 -1.25 -33.40 -2.76
C GLU A 349 0.11 -33.86 -3.30
N GLU A 350 1.17 -33.91 -2.46
CA GLU A 350 2.49 -34.42 -2.86
C GLU A 350 2.44 -35.93 -3.17
N GLU A 351 1.69 -36.73 -2.40
CA GLU A 351 1.52 -38.17 -2.68
C GLU A 351 0.75 -38.42 -4.00
N GLU A 352 -0.28 -37.62 -4.31
CA GLU A 352 -1.01 -37.73 -5.58
C GLU A 352 -0.13 -37.36 -6.79
N GLU A 353 0.72 -36.33 -6.67
CA GLU A 353 1.67 -35.96 -7.74
C GLU A 353 2.72 -37.06 -7.97
N GLU A 354 3.24 -37.71 -6.93
CA GLU A 354 4.18 -38.83 -7.06
C GLU A 354 3.53 -40.06 -7.72
N GLU A 355 2.27 -40.38 -7.40
CA GLU A 355 1.54 -41.48 -8.05
C GLU A 355 1.27 -41.21 -9.54
N GLU A 356 0.93 -39.96 -9.92
CA GLU A 356 0.75 -39.58 -11.33
C GLU A 356 2.07 -39.67 -12.12
N GLU A 357 3.20 -39.27 -11.54
CA GLU A 357 4.52 -39.41 -12.18
C GLU A 357 4.91 -40.89 -12.39
N GLU A 358 4.65 -41.77 -11.41
CA GLU A 358 4.92 -43.21 -11.55
C GLU A 358 4.05 -43.86 -12.64
N GLU A 359 2.76 -43.49 -12.76
CA GLU A 359 1.88 -43.99 -13.82
C GLU A 359 2.33 -43.53 -15.22
N GLU A 360 2.79 -42.28 -15.37
CA GLU A 360 3.33 -41.78 -16.63
C GLU A 360 4.62 -42.51 -17.04
N GLU A 361 5.52 -42.82 -16.08
CA GLU A 361 6.74 -43.59 -16.35
C GLU A 361 6.44 -45.04 -16.78
N GLU A 362 5.44 -45.70 -16.17
CA GLU A 362 5.03 -47.06 -16.55
C GLU A 362 4.39 -47.11 -17.96
N GLU A 363 3.58 -46.11 -18.34
CA GLU A 363 3.00 -46.01 -19.69
C GLU A 363 4.09 -45.78 -20.76
N GLU A 364 5.12 -44.97 -20.47
CA GLU A 364 6.24 -44.75 -21.38
C GLU A 364 7.13 -46.00 -21.58
N GLU A 365 7.26 -46.87 -20.57
CA GLU A 365 7.98 -48.13 -20.69
C GLU A 365 7.20 -49.18 -21.50
N GLU A 366 5.87 -49.24 -21.38
CA GLU A 366 5.04 -50.17 -22.18
C GLU A 366 5.03 -49.81 -23.68
N GLU A 367 5.04 -48.52 -24.06
CA GLU A 367 5.11 -48.09 -25.46
C GLU A 367 6.45 -48.43 -26.15
N GLN A 368 7.51 -48.73 -25.38
CA GLN A 368 8.84 -49.04 -25.89
C GLN A 368 9.12 -50.55 -26.07
N THR A 369 8.19 -51.43 -25.68
CA THR A 369 8.28 -52.90 -25.85
C THR A 369 7.40 -53.45 -26.97
#